data_AF-A0A248KL12-F1
#
_entry.id   AF-A0A248KL12-F1
#
_cell.length_a   1.000
_cell.length_b   1.000
_cell.length_c   1.000
_cell.angle_alpha   90.00
_cell.angle_beta   90.00
_cell.angle_gamma   90.00
#
_symmetry.space_group_name_H-M   'P 1'
#
loop_
_entity.id
_entity.type
_entity.pdbx_description
1 polymer ?
#
loop_
_entity_poly.entity_id
_entity_poly.type
_entity_poly.pdbx_seq_one_letter_code
_entity_poly.pdbx_strand_id
1 'polypeptide(L)'
;MKRGIKLCVIAAVMACAGVSFSTQAAQPAAAKTPAAQSSVSAAPDTQAKAVPVNKNAADEGTRVSINTASAEALAQAMNGVGLKKAQAIVSYREEYGPFKTLDDLKQVPGMGSSLVERNLAHLTL
;
A
#
# COMPACT_ATOMS: atom_id res chain seq x y z
N MET A 1 20.85 32.13 -24.87
CA MET A 1 19.65 31.67 -24.14
C MET A 1 19.92 31.86 -22.64
N LYS A 2 19.50 33.00 -22.10
CA LYS A 2 19.74 33.43 -20.71
C LYS A 2 18.44 34.08 -20.20
N ARG A 3 18.24 33.96 -18.88
CA ARG A 3 17.07 34.35 -18.05
C ARG A 3 16.08 33.18 -17.88
N GLY A 4 15.78 32.68 -16.69
CA GLY A 4 16.01 33.19 -15.35
C GLY A 4 14.76 32.93 -14.51
N ILE A 5 14.91 32.17 -13.44
CA ILE A 5 14.21 32.27 -12.15
C ILE A 5 12.73 32.66 -12.24
N LYS A 6 11.85 31.65 -12.20
CA LYS A 6 10.49 31.76 -11.68
C LYS A 6 10.39 30.92 -10.39
N LEU A 7 11.24 31.29 -9.43
CA LEU A 7 10.92 31.21 -8.02
C LEU A 7 10.28 32.56 -7.71
N CYS A 8 9.01 32.58 -7.31
CA CYS A 8 8.52 33.47 -6.25
C CYS A 8 7.00 33.31 -6.08
N VAL A 9 6.66 32.67 -4.96
CA VAL A 9 5.67 33.15 -3.99
C VAL A 9 4.20 33.13 -4.41
N ILE A 10 3.56 31.97 -4.19
CA ILE A 10 2.13 31.88 -3.91
C ILE A 10 1.98 32.08 -2.39
N ALA A 11 1.80 33.34 -1.99
CA ALA A 11 1.45 33.71 -0.63
C ALA A 11 -0.07 33.92 -0.54
N ALA A 12 -0.66 33.31 0.49
CA ALA A 12 -1.74 33.82 1.36
C ALA A 12 -2.99 34.41 0.66
N VAL A 13 -4.20 33.96 0.94
CA VAL A 13 -4.87 34.06 2.25
C VAL A 13 -6.02 33.04 2.27
N MET A 14 -5.96 32.07 3.18
CA MET A 14 -7.10 31.25 3.57
C MET A 14 -7.62 31.85 4.87
N ALA A 15 -8.78 32.51 4.77
CA ALA A 15 -9.39 33.27 5.84
C ALA A 15 -9.93 32.34 6.94
N CYS A 16 -9.36 32.44 8.13
CA CYS A 16 -10.02 32.04 9.37
C CYS A 16 -11.00 33.14 9.79
N ALA A 17 -12.29 32.81 9.80
CA ALA A 17 -13.29 33.33 10.71
C ALA A 17 -14.07 32.08 11.15
N GLY A 18 -14.05 31.68 12.44
CA GLY A 18 -15.00 32.19 13.44
C GLY A 18 -16.41 31.80 12.98
N VAL A 19 -17.24 31.02 13.66
CA VAL A 19 -17.64 30.93 15.07
C VAL A 19 -18.57 29.68 15.06
N SER A 20 -18.64 28.75 16.00
CA SER A 20 -19.37 28.91 17.24
C SER A 20 -19.59 27.53 17.86
N PHE A 21 -19.49 27.58 19.18
CA PHE A 21 -19.92 26.67 20.22
C PHE A 21 -21.42 26.28 20.16
N SER A 22 -21.74 25.15 20.80
CA SER A 22 -23.06 24.68 21.28
C SER A 22 -24.10 24.17 20.29
N THR A 23 -24.45 22.88 20.39
CA THR A 23 -25.63 22.44 21.14
C THR A 23 -25.82 20.92 21.01
N GLN A 24 -25.85 20.23 22.16
CA GLN A 24 -26.27 18.85 22.29
C GLN A 24 -27.64 18.82 22.97
N ALA A 25 -28.68 18.39 22.26
CA ALA A 25 -29.86 17.68 22.76
C ALA A 25 -30.92 17.50 21.66
N ALA A 26 -31.70 16.43 21.81
CA ALA A 26 -33.02 16.15 21.23
C ALA A 26 -33.10 15.18 20.03
N GLN A 27 -33.64 14.01 20.36
CA GLN A 27 -34.16 12.93 19.50
C GLN A 27 -35.43 13.40 18.75
N PRO A 28 -35.93 12.64 17.75
CA PRO A 28 -37.05 11.76 18.08
C PRO A 28 -37.07 10.41 17.34
N ALA A 29 -37.90 9.53 17.90
CA ALA A 29 -38.19 8.16 17.51
C ALA A 29 -38.86 7.98 16.14
N ALA A 30 -38.52 6.90 15.45
CA ALA A 30 -39.48 6.03 14.75
C ALA A 30 -38.80 4.71 14.34
N ALA A 31 -39.56 3.62 14.44
CA ALA A 31 -39.13 2.24 14.55
C ALA A 31 -38.64 1.58 13.25
N LYS A 32 -37.68 0.64 13.40
CA LYS A 32 -37.78 -0.71 12.80
C LYS A 32 -36.82 -1.70 13.48
N THR A 33 -37.40 -2.74 14.08
CA THR A 33 -36.81 -4.01 14.55
C THR A 33 -35.97 -4.66 13.43
N PRO A 34 -34.92 -5.47 13.72
CA PRO A 34 -35.11 -6.81 14.30
C PRO A 34 -34.09 -7.22 15.39
N ALA A 35 -34.56 -8.12 16.23
CA ALA A 35 -33.79 -8.91 17.18
C ALA A 35 -32.74 -9.80 16.48
N ALA A 36 -31.59 -9.99 17.12
CA ALA A 36 -30.70 -11.11 16.86
C ALA A 36 -30.22 -11.67 18.20
N GLN A 37 -30.63 -12.90 18.44
CA GLN A 37 -30.51 -13.64 19.67
C GLN A 37 -29.09 -14.17 19.85
N SER A 38 -28.59 -14.03 21.07
CA SER A 38 -27.49 -14.83 21.61
C SER A 38 -27.87 -16.31 21.59
N SER A 39 -27.01 -17.14 21.05
CA SER A 39 -26.83 -18.51 21.53
C SER A 39 -25.35 -18.87 21.41
N VAL A 40 -24.77 -19.15 22.58
CA VAL A 40 -23.43 -19.70 22.77
C VAL A 40 -23.62 -21.19 23.03
N SER A 41 -22.82 -22.06 22.42
CA SER A 41 -21.91 -22.97 23.16
C SER A 41 -21.36 -24.12 22.29
N ALA A 42 -20.04 -24.34 22.44
CA ALA A 42 -19.26 -25.58 22.29
C ALA A 42 -19.23 -26.29 20.91
N ALA A 43 -18.10 -26.70 20.35
CA ALA A 43 -16.86 -27.20 20.97
C ALA A 43 -15.62 -26.94 20.05
N PRO A 44 -14.39 -27.07 20.59
CA PRO A 44 -13.15 -26.90 19.84
C PRO A 44 -12.65 -28.25 19.29
N ASP A 45 -12.41 -28.33 17.98
CA ASP A 45 -11.68 -29.44 17.38
C ASP A 45 -10.52 -28.93 16.55
N THR A 46 -9.37 -29.52 16.85
CA THR A 46 -8.05 -29.17 16.34
C THR A 46 -7.74 -30.07 15.15
N GLN A 47 -6.95 -29.54 14.21
CA GLN A 47 -6.01 -30.23 13.30
C GLN A 47 -6.45 -30.51 11.85
N ALA A 48 -5.91 -29.65 10.99
CA ALA A 48 -4.87 -29.96 9.99
C ALA A 48 -5.28 -30.24 8.53
N LYS A 49 -4.39 -29.73 7.66
CA LYS A 49 -4.18 -30.00 6.21
C LYS A 49 -4.72 -28.88 5.30
N ALA A 50 -3.93 -28.04 4.63
CA ALA A 50 -2.49 -28.04 4.40
C ALA A 50 -2.01 -26.59 4.31
N VAL A 51 -1.03 -26.25 5.13
CA VAL A 51 -0.13 -25.13 4.87
C VAL A 51 0.88 -25.67 3.86
N PRO A 52 0.92 -25.25 2.59
CA PRO A 52 2.17 -25.31 1.88
C PRO A 52 3.04 -24.23 2.52
N VAL A 53 3.81 -24.63 3.52
CA VAL A 53 5.02 -23.90 3.87
C VAL A 53 5.91 -24.08 2.65
N ASN A 54 5.80 -23.17 1.68
CA ASN A 54 6.75 -23.12 0.60
C ASN A 54 8.04 -22.53 1.18
N LYS A 55 8.76 -23.40 1.87
CA LYS A 55 10.11 -23.19 2.36
C LYS A 55 11.04 -23.16 1.16
N ASN A 56 11.02 -22.05 0.42
CA ASN A 56 12.19 -21.61 -0.33
C ASN A 56 12.91 -20.55 0.52
N ALA A 57 13.31 -20.98 1.72
CA ALA A 57 14.23 -20.27 2.59
C ALA A 57 15.56 -21.01 2.51
N ALA A 58 16.27 -20.81 1.40
CA ALA A 58 17.68 -21.11 1.29
C ALA A 58 18.23 -20.13 0.24
N ASP A 59 19.10 -19.22 0.71
CA ASP A 59 20.01 -18.38 -0.08
C ASP A 59 19.63 -16.93 -0.40
N GLU A 60 18.81 -16.19 0.38
CA GLU A 60 18.42 -14.83 -0.07
C GLU A 60 18.53 -13.74 0.99
N GLY A 61 19.70 -13.63 1.65
CA GLY A 61 20.01 -12.50 2.54
C GLY A 61 20.08 -11.13 1.84
N THR A 62 19.83 -11.06 0.53
CA THR A 62 19.96 -9.84 -0.28
C THR A 62 18.73 -9.54 -1.15
N ARG A 63 17.76 -10.46 -1.30
CA ARG A 63 16.57 -10.21 -2.13
C ARG A 63 15.42 -9.63 -1.33
N VAL A 64 14.65 -8.75 -1.97
CA VAL A 64 13.48 -8.08 -1.40
C VAL A 64 12.21 -8.55 -2.09
N SER A 65 11.18 -8.85 -1.30
CA SER A 65 9.87 -9.33 -1.77
C SER A 65 9.02 -8.18 -2.29
N ILE A 66 8.59 -8.22 -3.56
CA ILE A 66 7.84 -7.13 -4.20
C ILE A 66 6.40 -7.00 -3.67
N ASN A 67 5.82 -8.09 -3.17
CA ASN A 67 4.46 -8.07 -2.64
C ASN A 67 4.40 -7.61 -1.18
N THR A 68 5.47 -7.81 -0.41
CA THR A 68 5.48 -7.52 1.03
C THR A 68 6.34 -6.32 1.42
N ALA A 69 7.33 -5.95 0.62
CA ALA A 69 8.23 -4.86 0.95
C ALA A 69 7.56 -3.48 0.95
N SER A 70 8.12 -2.57 1.75
CA SER A 70 7.78 -1.15 1.73
C SER A 70 8.40 -0.46 0.51
N ALA A 71 7.86 0.71 0.14
CA ALA A 71 8.42 1.51 -0.94
C ALA A 71 9.88 1.90 -0.68
N GLU A 72 10.26 2.12 0.58
CA GLU A 72 11.64 2.46 0.96
C GLU A 72 12.58 1.27 0.75
N ALA A 73 12.17 0.07 1.18
CA ALA A 73 12.96 -1.15 1.00
C ALA A 73 13.16 -1.49 -0.49
N LEU A 74 12.12 -1.32 -1.31
CA LEU A 74 12.21 -1.49 -2.76
C LEU A 74 13.18 -0.47 -3.40
N ALA A 75 13.10 0.79 -2.98
CA ALA A 75 14.00 1.83 -3.50
C ALA A 75 15.47 1.61 -3.10
N GLN A 76 15.73 0.99 -1.94
CA GLN A 76 17.08 0.67 -1.49
C GLN A 76 17.64 -0.57 -2.19
N ALA A 77 16.82 -1.59 -2.39
CA ALA A 77 17.26 -2.84 -3.03
C ALA A 77 17.42 -2.72 -4.55
N MET A 78 16.63 -1.86 -5.19
CA MET A 78 16.61 -1.75 -6.64
C MET A 78 17.49 -0.58 -7.14
N ASN A 79 18.47 -0.90 -7.97
CA ASN A 79 19.31 0.10 -8.59
C ASN A 79 18.50 0.92 -9.62
N GLY A 80 18.45 2.24 -9.48
CA GLY A 80 17.75 3.16 -10.40
C GLY A 80 16.25 3.33 -10.14
N VAL A 81 15.77 2.77 -9.03
CA VAL A 81 14.39 2.91 -8.55
C VAL A 81 14.41 3.81 -7.32
N GLY A 82 13.94 5.04 -7.46
CA GLY A 82 13.75 5.95 -6.32
C GLY A 82 12.38 5.79 -5.66
N LEU A 83 12.15 6.53 -4.58
CA LEU A 83 10.89 6.50 -3.81
C LEU A 83 9.63 6.64 -4.68
N LYS A 84 9.62 7.50 -5.69
CA LYS A 84 8.46 7.67 -6.59
C LYS A 84 8.09 6.41 -7.35
N LYS A 85 9.08 5.69 -7.89
CA LYS A 85 8.85 4.45 -8.64
C LYS A 85 8.47 3.31 -7.71
N ALA A 86 9.12 3.24 -6.55
CA ALA A 86 8.77 2.25 -5.54
C ALA A 86 7.35 2.45 -4.99
N GLN A 87 6.92 3.69 -4.79
CA GLN A 87 5.52 4.02 -4.46
C GLN A 87 4.57 3.54 -5.56
N ALA A 88 4.92 3.74 -6.83
CA ALA A 88 4.10 3.24 -7.94
C ALA A 88 3.94 1.71 -7.91
N ILE A 89 4.96 0.95 -7.48
CA ILE A 89 4.86 -0.51 -7.30
C ILE A 89 3.84 -0.85 -6.20
N VAL A 90 3.88 -0.12 -5.08
CA VAL A 90 2.93 -0.31 -3.97
C VAL A 90 1.51 0.07 -4.39
N SER A 91 1.32 1.21 -5.03
CA SER A 91 0.00 1.62 -5.54
C SER A 91 -0.54 0.63 -6.58
N TYR A 92 0.32 0.13 -7.47
CA TYR A 92 -0.09 -0.86 -8.46
C TYR A 92 -0.60 -2.15 -7.80
N ARG A 93 0.08 -2.68 -6.78
CA ARG A 93 -0.41 -3.89 -6.09
C ARG A 93 -1.67 -3.65 -5.25
N GLU A 94 -1.89 -2.43 -4.79
CA GLU A 94 -3.12 -2.04 -4.08
C GLU A 94 -4.31 -1.93 -5.03
N GLU A 95 -4.09 -1.45 -6.26
CA GLU A 95 -5.13 -1.26 -7.27
C GLU A 95 -5.43 -2.54 -8.08
N TYR A 96 -4.39 -3.27 -8.50
CA TYR A 96 -4.50 -4.43 -9.39
C TYR A 96 -4.31 -5.78 -8.67
N GLY A 97 -3.88 -5.76 -7.41
CA GLY A 97 -3.57 -6.94 -6.63
C GLY A 97 -2.09 -7.36 -6.69
N PRO A 98 -1.70 -8.42 -5.97
CA PRO A 98 -0.31 -8.84 -5.86
C PRO A 98 0.27 -9.27 -7.22
N PHE A 99 1.56 -9.02 -7.40
CA PHE A 99 2.32 -9.44 -8.58
C PHE A 99 2.46 -10.96 -8.61
N LYS A 100 2.21 -11.55 -9.78
CA LYS A 100 2.34 -13.00 -10.00
C LYS A 100 3.73 -13.35 -10.51
N THR A 101 4.34 -12.44 -11.25
CA THR A 101 5.68 -12.59 -11.82
C THR A 101 6.49 -11.32 -11.60
N LEU A 102 7.82 -11.44 -11.67
CA LEU A 102 8.70 -10.27 -11.60
C LEU A 102 8.59 -9.39 -12.86
N ASP A 103 8.19 -9.95 -14.01
CA ASP A 103 7.95 -9.21 -15.26
C ASP A 103 6.74 -8.26 -15.17
N ASP A 104 5.77 -8.56 -14.29
CA ASP A 104 4.58 -7.73 -14.08
C ASP A 104 4.95 -6.31 -13.61
N LEU A 105 6.15 -6.14 -13.03
CA LEU A 105 6.69 -4.84 -12.68
C LEU A 105 6.81 -3.89 -13.88
N LYS A 106 6.87 -4.39 -15.12
CA LYS A 106 6.89 -3.58 -16.36
C LYS A 106 5.56 -2.87 -16.63
N GLN A 107 4.47 -3.31 -15.99
CA GLN A 107 3.17 -2.65 -16.06
C GLN A 107 3.09 -1.41 -15.16
N VAL A 108 4.02 -1.28 -14.22
CA VAL A 108 4.04 -0.17 -13.26
C VAL A 108 4.53 1.11 -13.95
N PRO A 109 3.82 2.25 -13.80
CA PRO A 109 4.24 3.49 -14.42
C PRO A 109 5.63 3.94 -13.91
N GLY A 110 6.56 4.13 -14.85
CA GLY A 110 7.95 4.51 -14.55
C GLY A 110 8.91 3.35 -14.29
N MET A 111 8.43 2.10 -14.35
CA MET A 111 9.25 0.89 -14.39
C MET A 111 9.41 0.41 -15.84
N GLY A 112 10.53 0.76 -16.48
CA GLY A 112 10.86 0.26 -17.81
C GLY A 112 11.50 -1.12 -17.78
N SER A 113 11.41 -1.89 -18.88
CA SER A 113 11.99 -3.23 -19.03
C SER A 113 13.45 -3.31 -18.59
N SER A 114 14.28 -2.35 -19.02
CA SER A 114 15.70 -2.31 -18.65
C SER A 114 15.95 -2.12 -17.15
N LEU A 115 15.06 -1.41 -16.45
CA LEU A 115 15.14 -1.28 -14.99
C LEU A 115 14.66 -2.56 -14.29
N VAL A 116 13.68 -3.25 -14.84
CA VAL A 116 13.20 -4.50 -14.25
C VAL A 116 14.27 -5.58 -14.40
N GLU A 117 14.77 -5.80 -15.62
CA GLU A 117 15.76 -6.82 -15.96
C GLU A 117 17.02 -6.75 -15.08
N ARG A 118 17.57 -5.56 -14.87
CA ARG A 118 18.76 -5.37 -14.03
C ARG A 118 18.52 -5.58 -12.53
N ASN A 119 17.27 -5.58 -12.09
CA ASN A 119 16.89 -5.75 -10.69
C ASN A 119 16.29 -7.13 -10.40
N LEU A 120 16.02 -7.98 -11.39
CA LEU A 120 15.45 -9.31 -11.20
C LEU A 120 16.25 -10.17 -10.20
N ALA A 121 17.58 -10.06 -10.21
CA ALA A 121 18.46 -10.79 -9.29
C ALA A 121 18.35 -10.36 -7.82
N HIS A 122 17.75 -9.19 -7.55
CA HIS A 122 17.55 -8.62 -6.22
C HIS A 122 16.11 -8.73 -5.71
N LEU A 123 15.22 -9.35 -6.50
CA LEU A 123 13.80 -9.36 -6.23
C LEU A 123 13.27 -10.78 -6.07
N THR A 124 12.30 -10.91 -5.17
CA THR A 124 11.47 -12.11 -5.01
C THR A 124 10.01 -11.69 -4.97
N LEU A 125 9.10 -12.66 -5.13
CA LEU A 125 7.65 -12.43 -4.99
C LEU A 125 7.25 -12.22 -3.53
#